data_AF-A0A4S8MAT3-F1
#
_entry.id   AF-A0A4S8MAT3-F1
#
_cell.length_a   1.000
_cell.length_b   1.000
_cell.length_c   1.000
_cell.angle_alpha   90.00
_cell.angle_beta   90.00
_cell.angle_gamma   90.00
#
_symmetry.space_group_name_H-M   'P 1'
#
loop_
_entity.id
_entity.type
_entity.pdbx_description
1 polymer ?
#
loop_
_entity_poly.entity_id
_entity_poly.type
_entity_poly.pdbx_seq_one_letter_code
_entity_poly.pdbx_strand_id
1 'polypeptide(L)'
;SEVLQRLHRVISELVIPAWVGKPPRDVGLPKAGTLKADHWRTLFSIYLPLALLSLWHKDSPLKSNSAEKMPSVLETALHAGQSEKTMLYGFNTGASFRQWLLRPDSPPLLAYCLKLLDRTY
;
A
#
# COMPACT_ATOMS: atom_id res chain seq x y z
N SER A 1 -4.40 16.38 15.03
CA SER A 1 -3.51 16.44 13.86
C SER A 1 -4.37 16.50 12.61
N GLU A 2 -4.15 17.51 11.75
CA GLU A 2 -4.88 17.69 10.49
C GLU A 2 -4.71 16.48 9.56
N VAL A 3 -3.48 15.98 9.43
CA VAL A 3 -3.16 14.78 8.64
C VAL A 3 -3.97 13.58 9.12
N LEU A 4 -4.08 13.39 10.43
CA LEU A 4 -4.81 12.25 11.00
C LEU A 4 -6.31 12.34 10.72
N GLN A 5 -6.89 13.54 10.86
CA GLN A 5 -8.31 13.78 10.53
C GLN A 5 -8.58 13.52 9.05
N ARG A 6 -7.69 14.00 8.17
CA ARG A 6 -7.81 13.75 6.74
C ARG A 6 -7.66 12.26 6.43
N LEU A 7 -6.70 11.58 7.05
CA LEU A 7 -6.47 10.15 6.89
C LEU A 7 -7.72 9.34 7.27
N HIS A 8 -8.35 9.62 8.42
CA HIS A 8 -9.59 8.96 8.83
C HIS A 8 -10.73 9.18 7.83
N ARG A 9 -10.81 10.38 7.27
CA ARG A 9 -11.80 10.73 6.24
C ARG A 9 -11.55 9.97 4.94
N VAL A 10 -10.30 9.92 4.47
CA VAL A 10 -9.91 9.15 3.28
C VAL A 10 -10.20 7.66 3.50
N ILE A 11 -9.87 7.10 4.67
CA ILE A 11 -10.20 5.70 4.99
C ILE A 11 -11.71 5.47 4.89
N SER A 12 -12.53 6.42 5.35
CA SER A 12 -13.99 6.26 5.33
C SER A 12 -14.59 6.39 3.92
N GLU A 13 -14.11 7.35 3.12
CA GLU A 13 -14.67 7.72 1.81
C GLU A 13 -14.13 6.86 0.66
N LEU A 14 -12.90 6.33 0.78
CA LEU A 14 -12.26 5.60 -0.31
C LEU A 14 -12.94 4.25 -0.54
N VAL A 15 -13.41 4.05 -1.78
CA VAL A 15 -13.88 2.76 -2.28
C VAL A 15 -12.67 1.98 -2.78
N ILE A 16 -12.48 0.79 -2.23
CA ILE A 16 -11.39 -0.11 -2.59
C ILE A 16 -11.94 -1.47 -3.04
N PRO A 17 -11.20 -2.22 -3.87
CA PRO A 17 -11.55 -3.59 -4.19
C PRO A 17 -11.63 -4.46 -2.93
N ALA A 18 -12.50 -5.48 -2.94
CA ALA A 18 -12.75 -6.33 -1.77
C ALA A 18 -11.51 -7.10 -1.26
N TRP A 19 -10.51 -7.31 -2.12
CA TRP A 19 -9.26 -8.00 -1.78
C TRP A 19 -8.22 -7.09 -1.11
N VAL A 20 -8.47 -5.78 -1.02
CA VAL A 20 -7.59 -4.85 -0.30
C VAL A 20 -8.04 -4.77 1.15
N GLY A 21 -7.13 -5.04 2.09
CA GLY A 21 -7.40 -4.87 3.51
C GLY A 21 -7.70 -3.40 3.85
N LYS A 22 -8.85 -3.14 4.50
CA LYS A 22 -9.19 -1.79 4.95
C LYS A 22 -8.63 -1.56 6.37
N PRO A 23 -7.76 -0.57 6.59
CA PRO A 23 -7.28 -0.26 7.93
C PRO A 23 -8.44 0.27 8.81
N PRO A 24 -8.33 0.14 10.15
CA PRO A 24 -9.28 0.74 11.09
C PRO A 24 -9.44 2.24 10.86
N ARG A 25 -10.69 2.72 10.93
CA ARG A 25 -11.02 4.13 10.65
C ARG A 25 -10.43 5.10 11.66
N ASP A 26 -10.17 4.62 12.86
CA ASP A 26 -9.66 5.35 14.01
C ASP A 26 -8.15 5.13 14.22
N VAL A 27 -7.45 4.63 13.20
CA VAL A 27 -6.00 4.38 13.22
C VAL A 27 -5.21 5.52 13.87
N GLY A 28 -4.25 5.20 14.75
CA GLY A 28 -3.46 6.19 15.47
C GLY A 28 -4.16 6.79 16.70
N LEU A 29 -5.44 6.45 16.96
CA LEU A 29 -6.08 6.69 18.26
C LEU A 29 -5.84 5.49 19.19
N PRO A 30 -5.78 5.70 20.52
CA PRO A 30 -5.59 4.61 21.48
C PRO A 30 -6.62 3.48 21.38
N LYS A 31 -7.83 3.78 20.88
CA LYS A 31 -8.95 2.82 20.73
C LYS A 31 -8.78 1.84 19.56
N ALA A 32 -7.97 2.18 18.55
CA ALA A 32 -7.85 1.38 17.32
C ALA A 32 -7.03 0.09 17.51
N GLY A 33 -6.27 0.00 18.60
CA GLY A 33 -5.34 -1.10 18.84
C GLY A 33 -4.16 -1.12 17.85
N THR A 34 -3.47 -2.26 17.80
CA THR A 34 -2.30 -2.45 16.94
C THR A 34 -2.71 -2.82 15.51
N LEU A 35 -2.14 -2.15 14.52
CA LEU A 35 -2.33 -2.48 13.12
C LEU A 35 -1.64 -3.82 12.76
N LYS A 36 -2.35 -4.65 12.00
CA LYS A 36 -1.78 -5.83 11.35
C LYS A 36 -0.85 -5.42 10.21
N ALA A 37 0.08 -6.30 9.83
CA ALA A 37 1.03 -6.03 8.75
C ALA A 37 0.37 -5.59 7.43
N ASP A 38 -0.74 -6.23 7.05
CA ASP A 38 -1.49 -5.86 5.85
C ASP A 38 -2.18 -4.48 5.97
N HIS A 39 -2.65 -4.11 7.17
CA HIS A 39 -3.18 -2.77 7.41
C HIS A 39 -2.09 -1.71 7.35
N TRP A 40 -0.89 -2.01 7.84
CA TRP A 40 0.26 -1.11 7.70
C TRP A 40 0.60 -0.87 6.22
N ARG A 41 0.67 -1.96 5.45
CA ARG A 41 0.95 -1.93 4.02
C ARG A 41 -0.04 -1.02 3.29
N THR A 42 -1.33 -1.34 3.40
CA THR A 42 -2.39 -0.60 2.72
C THR A 42 -2.48 0.86 3.16
N LEU A 43 -2.27 1.15 4.45
CA LEU A 43 -2.23 2.51 4.99
C LEU A 43 -1.15 3.36 4.33
N PHE A 44 0.08 2.86 4.22
CA PHE A 44 1.21 3.60 3.65
C PHE A 44 1.25 3.60 2.12
N SER A 45 0.74 2.55 1.46
CA SER A 45 0.68 2.49 -0.01
C SER A 45 -0.41 3.39 -0.61
N ILE A 46 -1.56 3.50 0.07
CA ILE A 46 -2.79 4.04 -0.53
C ILE A 46 -3.31 5.23 0.27
N TYR A 47 -3.70 5.00 1.52
CA TYR A 47 -4.48 5.99 2.27
C TYR A 47 -3.66 7.22 2.68
N LEU A 48 -2.42 7.01 3.13
CA LEU A 48 -1.55 8.10 3.56
C LEU A 48 -1.12 8.99 2.38
N PRO A 49 -0.59 8.46 1.26
CA PRO A 49 -0.26 9.29 0.10
C PRO A 49 -1.45 10.10 -0.41
N LEU A 50 -2.66 9.52 -0.44
CA LEU A 50 -3.89 10.24 -0.82
C LEU A 50 -4.25 11.35 0.16
N ALA A 51 -4.14 11.10 1.47
CA ALA A 51 -4.36 12.12 2.49
C ALA A 51 -3.36 13.28 2.34
N LEU A 52 -2.08 12.97 2.18
CA LEU A 52 -1.01 13.97 2.03
C LEU A 52 -1.14 14.76 0.74
N LEU A 53 -1.43 14.09 -0.39
CA LEU A 53 -1.72 14.76 -1.66
C LEU A 53 -2.88 15.74 -1.51
N SER A 54 -3.96 15.33 -0.85
CA SER A 54 -5.11 16.21 -0.68
C SER A 54 -4.85 17.42 0.23
N LEU A 55 -3.89 17.34 1.16
CA LEU A 55 -3.56 18.47 2.04
C LEU A 55 -2.44 19.36 1.49
N TRP A 56 -1.46 18.80 0.78
CA TRP A 56 -0.21 19.50 0.47
C TRP A 56 0.07 19.68 -1.01
N HIS A 57 -0.71 19.06 -1.90
CA HIS A 57 -0.58 19.35 -3.32
C HIS A 57 -1.01 20.80 -3.63
N LYS A 58 -0.21 21.48 -4.46
CA LYS A 58 -0.39 22.91 -4.80
C LYS A 58 -1.78 23.23 -5.36
N ASP A 59 -2.35 22.31 -6.15
CA ASP A 59 -3.64 22.47 -6.83
C ASP A 59 -4.79 21.78 -6.09
N SER A 60 -4.58 21.33 -4.84
CA SER A 60 -5.65 20.67 -4.09
C SER A 60 -6.69 21.68 -3.60
N PRO A 61 -8.00 21.42 -3.79
CA PRO A 61 -9.07 22.25 -3.21
C PRO A 61 -9.15 22.12 -1.69
N LEU A 62 -8.49 21.11 -1.11
CA LEU A 62 -8.44 20.84 0.33
C LEU A 62 -7.07 21.20 0.94
N LYS A 63 -6.28 22.00 0.22
CA LYS A 63 -4.92 22.39 0.62
C LYS A 63 -4.94 23.03 2.00
N SER A 64 -4.05 22.59 2.88
CA SER A 64 -3.90 23.17 4.19
C SER A 64 -2.98 24.38 4.20
N ASN A 65 -3.14 25.21 5.23
CA ASN A 65 -2.27 26.37 5.48
C ASN A 65 -0.80 25.96 5.70
N SER A 66 -0.53 24.70 6.02
CA SER A 66 0.82 24.15 6.24
C SER A 66 1.47 23.61 4.96
N ALA A 67 0.73 23.53 3.85
CA ALA A 67 1.17 22.89 2.61
C ALA A 67 2.49 23.44 2.05
N GLU A 68 2.70 24.76 2.13
CA GLU A 68 3.91 25.41 1.59
C GLU A 68 5.19 24.96 2.31
N LYS A 69 5.07 24.47 3.54
CA LYS A 69 6.19 24.03 4.37
C LYS A 69 6.47 22.53 4.24
N MET A 70 5.63 21.78 3.51
CA MET A 70 5.67 20.31 3.50
C MET A 70 5.92 19.64 2.13
N PRO A 71 6.61 20.26 1.14
CA PRO A 71 6.85 19.61 -0.14
C PRO A 71 7.75 18.37 -0.02
N SER A 72 8.79 18.43 0.81
CA SER A 72 9.72 17.31 1.03
C SER A 72 9.04 16.08 1.66
N VAL A 73 8.08 16.31 2.57
CA VAL A 73 7.31 15.23 3.20
C VAL A 73 6.39 14.58 2.18
N LEU A 74 5.75 15.39 1.33
CA LEU A 74 4.90 14.88 0.25
C LEU A 74 5.72 14.06 -0.75
N GLU A 75 6.86 14.56 -1.23
CA GLU A 75 7.74 13.84 -2.15
C GLU A 75 8.25 12.52 -1.56
N THR A 76 8.68 12.53 -0.30
CA THR A 76 9.15 11.32 0.39
C THR A 76 8.05 10.26 0.48
N ALA A 77 6.83 10.67 0.86
CA ALA A 77 5.70 9.75 0.95
C ALA A 77 5.30 9.17 -0.42
N LEU A 78 5.35 9.98 -1.48
CA LEU A 78 5.09 9.53 -2.84
C LEU A 78 6.16 8.57 -3.35
N HIS A 79 7.44 8.87 -3.09
CA HIS A 79 8.55 8.01 -3.46
C HIS A 79 8.51 6.66 -2.73
N ALA A 80 8.18 6.65 -1.44
CA ALA A 80 7.99 5.41 -0.68
C ALA A 80 6.87 4.54 -1.29
N GLY A 81 5.75 5.16 -1.68
CA GLY A 81 4.67 4.47 -2.39
C GLY A 81 5.09 3.87 -3.73
N GLN A 82 5.97 4.54 -4.49
CA GLN A 82 6.53 3.99 -5.73
C GLN A 82 7.40 2.77 -5.49
N SER A 83 8.28 2.81 -4.48
CA SER A 83 9.11 1.65 -4.10
C SER A 83 8.27 0.46 -3.67
N GLU A 84 7.18 0.70 -2.93
CA GLU A 84 6.28 -0.35 -2.49
C GLU A 84 5.48 -0.96 -3.65
N LYS A 85 5.10 -0.16 -4.65
CA LYS A 85 4.50 -0.66 -5.91
C LYS A 85 5.45 -1.61 -6.64
N THR A 86 6.75 -1.32 -6.67
CA THR A 86 7.77 -2.20 -7.26
C THR A 86 7.89 -3.52 -6.48
N MET A 87 7.87 -3.47 -5.14
CA MET A 87 7.87 -4.68 -4.31
C MET A 87 6.59 -5.51 -4.48
N LEU A 88 5.42 -4.86 -4.52
CA LEU A 88 4.12 -5.48 -4.82
C LEU A 88 4.12 -6.13 -6.20
N TYR A 89 4.63 -5.44 -7.21
CA TYR A 89 4.76 -5.94 -8.57
C TYR A 89 5.68 -7.17 -8.60
N GLY A 90 6.83 -7.13 -7.93
CA GLY A 90 7.72 -8.28 -7.79
C GLY A 90 7.04 -9.47 -7.12
N PHE A 91 6.31 -9.22 -6.03
CA PHE A 91 5.53 -10.27 -5.33
C PHE A 91 4.43 -10.86 -6.22
N ASN A 92 3.60 -10.02 -6.85
CA ASN A 92 2.53 -10.50 -7.75
C ASN A 92 3.09 -11.22 -8.97
N THR A 93 4.22 -10.76 -9.52
CA THR A 93 4.91 -11.46 -10.61
C THR A 93 5.40 -12.82 -10.16
N GLY A 94 6.03 -12.90 -8.97
CA GLY A 94 6.47 -14.16 -8.38
C GLY A 94 5.31 -15.12 -8.07
N ALA A 95 4.20 -14.61 -7.53
CA ALA A 95 3.00 -15.39 -7.26
C ALA A 95 2.34 -15.89 -8.56
N SER A 96 2.26 -15.05 -9.59
CA SER A 96 1.73 -15.42 -10.90
C SER A 96 2.63 -16.45 -11.58
N PHE A 97 3.95 -16.30 -11.46
CA PHE A 97 4.92 -17.28 -11.95
C PHE A 97 4.76 -18.63 -11.22
N ARG A 98 4.63 -18.63 -9.89
CA ARG A 98 4.34 -19.84 -9.11
C ARG A 98 3.04 -20.50 -9.55
N GLN A 99 1.98 -19.73 -9.74
CA GLN A 99 0.70 -20.24 -10.25
C GLN A 99 0.86 -20.88 -11.63
N TRP A 100 1.63 -20.26 -12.54
CA TRP A 100 1.92 -20.83 -13.84
C TRP A 100 2.73 -22.13 -13.75
N LEU A 101 3.71 -22.21 -12.84
CA LEU A 101 4.49 -23.43 -12.59
C LEU A 101 3.63 -24.61 -12.12
N LEU A 102 2.52 -24.35 -11.42
CA LEU A 102 1.58 -25.37 -10.94
C LEU A 102 0.64 -25.90 -12.02
N ARG A 103 0.62 -25.30 -13.22
CA ARG A 103 -0.25 -25.75 -14.30
C ARG A 103 0.29 -27.02 -14.96
N PRO A 104 -0.60 -27.90 -15.48
CA PRO A 104 -0.19 -29.15 -16.12
C PRO A 104 0.61 -28.95 -17.42
N ASP A 105 0.53 -27.77 -18.04
CA ASP A 105 1.29 -27.38 -19.23
C ASP A 105 2.67 -26.77 -18.92
N SER A 106 3.09 -26.74 -17.65
CA SER A 106 4.39 -26.22 -17.24
C SER A 106 5.55 -27.11 -17.73
N PRO A 107 6.58 -26.54 -18.40
CA PRO A 107 7.72 -27.31 -18.89
C PRO A 107 8.44 -28.11 -17.79
N PRO A 108 8.83 -29.37 -18.03
CA PRO A 108 9.48 -30.23 -17.02
C PRO A 108 10.75 -29.64 -16.40
N LEU A 109 11.51 -28.84 -17.17
CA LEU A 109 12.72 -28.15 -16.69
C LEU A 109 12.43 -27.19 -15.53
N LEU A 110 11.24 -26.58 -15.50
CA LEU A 110 10.85 -25.60 -14.49
C LEU A 110 10.22 -26.24 -13.24
N ALA A 111 9.88 -27.53 -13.29
CA ALA A 111 9.49 -28.28 -12.09
C ALA A 111 10.63 -28.35 -11.06
N TYR A 112 11.89 -28.25 -11.49
CA TYR A 112 13.04 -28.11 -10.60
C TYR A 112 13.01 -26.76 -9.85
N CYS A 113 12.68 -25.67 -10.55
CA CYS A 113 12.51 -24.35 -9.93
C CYS A 113 11.38 -24.35 -8.89
N LEU A 114 10.27 -25.06 -9.15
CA LEU A 114 9.18 -25.22 -8.18
C LEU A 114 9.65 -25.94 -6.91
N LYS A 115 10.41 -27.04 -7.03
CA LYS A 115 10.98 -27.76 -5.88
C LYS A 115 11.94 -26.89 -5.05
N LEU A 116 12.70 -26.01 -5.70
CA LEU A 116 13.55 -25.04 -5.00
C LEU A 116 12.72 -24.00 -4.26
N LEU A 117 11.70 -23.44 -4.92
CA LEU A 117 10.80 -22.44 -4.32
C LEU A 117 10.06 -23.00 -3.09
N ASP A 118 9.55 -24.23 -3.17
CA ASP A 118 8.85 -24.89 -2.06
C ASP A 118 9.76 -25.20 -0.86
N ARG A 119 11.09 -25.22 -1.04
CA ARG A 119 12.05 -25.36 0.07
C ARG A 119 12.43 -24.03 0.73
N THR A 120 12.19 -22.92 0.05
CA THR A 120 12.55 -21.58 0.51
C THR A 120 11.42 -20.84 1.23
N TYR A 121 10.20 -21.38 1.18
CA TYR A 121 9.02 -20.93 1.91
C TYR A 121 8.73 -21.85 3.09
#